data_AF-A0A559V4Z5-F1
#
_entry.id   AF-A0A559V4Z5-F1
#
_cell.length_a   1.000
_cell.length_b   1.000
_cell.length_c   1.000
_cell.angle_alpha   90.00
_cell.angle_beta   90.00
_cell.angle_gamma   90.00
#
_symmetry.space_group_name_H-M   'P 1'
#
loop_
_entity.id
_entity.type
_entity.pdbx_description
1 polymer ?
#
loop_
_entity_poly.entity_id
_entity_poly.type
_entity_poly.pdbx_seq_one_letter_code
_entity_poly.pdbx_strand_id
1 'polypeptide(L)'
;MTPASGPTTAPRIRAAAAAADGGSDGEYAPPGPPAPGDESVTGGAGGNTIADGEAEAVSADAPQGPAWAVSDPYATALRTGRGPLYLRRTDGWLLPLEVERWCADADAVDSAVLDRCEGAVLDVGCGPGRLVAELAARGRTVLGVDVSEAAVTRTITVGGQALRRSVFDPLPGEGRWGTVLLMDGNVGIGGDPRALLHRMSQLLVPGGLLIAETVPLDVDERTRVQVVDVAHGQARTGDPFPWARIGTPALLQLADRAAEWRAEAQWTAGDRRFVALRTCTASSSAEPPKSRAVISSQRPRKTSAD
;
A
#
# COMPACT_ATOMS: atom_id res chain seq x y z
N MET A 1 5.53 58.47 -1.41
CA MET A 1 4.18 58.85 -0.98
C MET A 1 3.19 58.24 -1.98
N THR A 2 2.79 56.98 -1.75
CA THR A 2 1.52 56.43 -2.25
C THR A 2 0.40 57.03 -1.38
N PRO A 3 -0.87 57.15 -1.86
CA PRO A 3 -1.82 56.03 -1.73
C PRO A 3 -2.79 55.91 -2.93
N ALA A 4 -3.12 54.71 -3.39
CA ALA A 4 -4.09 53.73 -2.88
C ALA A 4 -5.51 53.92 -3.47
N SER A 5 -5.87 53.00 -4.37
CA SER A 5 -7.25 52.76 -4.81
C SER A 5 -8.01 52.05 -3.69
N GLY A 6 -9.20 52.57 -3.40
CA GLY A 6 -10.09 52.13 -2.34
C GLY A 6 -10.83 50.80 -2.59
N PRO A 7 -11.64 50.35 -1.62
CA PRO A 7 -12.05 48.97 -1.45
C PRO A 7 -13.41 48.64 -2.09
N THR A 8 -13.56 47.39 -2.55
CA THR A 8 -14.85 46.78 -2.88
C THR A 8 -15.31 45.90 -1.72
N THR A 9 -16.50 46.21 -1.20
CA THR A 9 -17.20 45.55 -0.10
C THR A 9 -17.83 44.22 -0.53
N ALA A 10 -17.85 43.28 0.42
CA ALA A 10 -18.28 41.88 0.36
C ALA A 10 -19.75 41.61 -0.06
N PRO A 11 -20.13 40.31 -0.13
CA PRO A 11 -21.13 39.89 0.85
C PRO A 11 -20.73 38.65 1.67
N ARG A 12 -21.16 38.69 2.94
CA ARG A 12 -21.19 37.58 3.91
C ARG A 12 -22.36 36.65 3.57
N ILE A 13 -22.16 35.34 3.64
CA ILE A 13 -23.26 34.36 3.77
C ILE A 13 -22.99 33.44 4.97
N ARG A 14 -24.07 33.20 5.71
CA ARG A 14 -24.22 32.65 7.05
C ARG A 14 -23.93 31.15 7.16
N ALA A 15 -23.52 30.78 8.37
CA ALA A 15 -23.63 29.46 8.97
C ALA A 15 -25.10 28.99 9.07
N ALA A 16 -25.30 27.68 8.90
CA ALA A 16 -26.50 26.98 9.33
C ALA A 16 -26.10 25.91 10.34
N ALA A 17 -26.66 26.03 11.54
CA ALA A 17 -26.67 25.01 12.57
C ALA A 17 -27.86 24.06 12.34
N ALA A 18 -27.68 22.77 12.65
CA ALA A 18 -28.77 21.85 12.89
C ALA A 18 -28.46 21.06 14.17
N ALA A 19 -29.44 21.02 15.06
CA ALA A 19 -29.42 20.33 16.34
C ALA A 19 -30.60 19.35 16.44
N ALA A 20 -30.34 18.29 17.21
CA ALA A 20 -31.25 17.44 18.00
C ALA A 20 -32.32 16.56 17.30
N ASP A 21 -32.19 15.24 17.47
CA ASP A 21 -32.92 14.34 18.40
C ASP A 21 -32.46 12.90 18.08
N GLY A 22 -32.32 11.91 18.98
CA GLY A 22 -33.11 11.54 20.14
C GLY A 22 -33.79 10.19 19.85
N GLY A 23 -33.39 9.10 20.52
CA GLY A 23 -34.12 7.81 20.42
C GLY A 23 -33.27 6.56 20.66
N SER A 24 -33.74 5.73 21.59
CA SER A 24 -33.05 4.69 22.35
C SER A 24 -33.36 3.25 21.90
N ASP A 25 -32.68 2.32 22.57
CA ASP A 25 -33.07 0.92 22.87
C ASP A 25 -32.64 -0.20 21.90
N GLY A 26 -31.94 -1.20 22.44
CA GLY A 26 -31.79 -2.50 21.78
C GLY A 26 -30.54 -3.31 22.14
N GLU A 27 -30.46 -3.76 23.39
CA GLU A 27 -29.46 -4.67 23.95
C GLU A 27 -29.49 -6.08 23.32
N TYR A 28 -28.34 -6.63 22.92
CA TYR A 28 -28.14 -8.09 22.85
C TYR A 28 -26.66 -8.47 22.87
N ALA A 29 -26.17 -8.92 24.02
CA ALA A 29 -24.87 -9.58 24.19
C ALA A 29 -25.07 -11.10 24.33
N PRO A 30 -24.31 -11.94 23.61
CA PRO A 30 -24.16 -13.35 23.98
C PRO A 30 -22.88 -13.61 24.81
N PRO A 31 -22.91 -14.61 25.72
CA PRO A 31 -21.92 -14.80 26.77
C PRO A 31 -20.63 -15.48 26.27
N GLY A 32 -19.50 -15.11 26.88
CA GLY A 32 -18.21 -15.77 26.69
C GLY A 32 -18.08 -17.10 27.46
N PRO A 33 -17.27 -18.05 26.97
CA PRO A 33 -16.98 -19.30 27.70
C PRO A 33 -15.90 -19.12 28.79
N PRO A 34 -15.92 -19.94 29.85
CA PRO A 34 -15.07 -19.79 31.04
C PRO A 34 -13.63 -20.32 30.87
N ALA A 35 -12.72 -19.77 31.67
CA ALA A 35 -11.33 -20.21 31.86
C ALA A 35 -11.21 -21.19 33.06
N PRO A 36 -10.07 -21.90 33.21
CA PRO A 36 -10.03 -23.34 33.46
C PRO A 36 -10.10 -23.79 34.92
N GLY A 37 -10.56 -25.03 35.08
CA GLY A 37 -10.56 -25.78 36.33
C GLY A 37 -9.18 -26.29 36.74
N ASP A 38 -9.06 -26.34 38.06
CA ASP A 38 -7.94 -26.69 38.92
C ASP A 38 -7.72 -28.22 38.93
N GLU A 39 -6.51 -28.70 38.63
CA GLU A 39 -6.11 -30.09 38.87
C GLU A 39 -4.82 -30.15 39.68
N SER A 40 -5.03 -30.62 40.90
CA SER A 40 -4.09 -31.02 41.95
C SER A 40 -3.10 -32.11 41.54
N VAL A 41 -1.82 -32.03 41.95
CA VAL A 41 -0.98 -33.21 42.30
C VAL A 41 0.13 -32.85 43.33
N THR A 42 -0.12 -33.32 44.56
CA THR A 42 0.72 -34.00 45.58
C THR A 42 2.23 -33.77 45.80
N GLY A 43 2.57 -33.68 47.11
CA GLY A 43 3.82 -34.16 47.74
C GLY A 43 4.78 -33.04 48.14
N GLY A 44 5.38 -32.95 49.33
CA GLY A 44 5.54 -33.80 50.51
C GLY A 44 6.55 -33.08 51.46
N ALA A 45 6.57 -33.48 52.72
CA ALA A 45 7.06 -32.77 53.91
C ALA A 45 8.58 -32.47 54.07
N GLY A 46 8.86 -31.51 54.99
CA GLY A 46 10.12 -31.30 55.74
C GLY A 46 10.71 -29.90 55.51
N GLY A 47 11.05 -29.03 56.47
CA GLY A 47 11.23 -29.09 57.91
C GLY A 47 12.34 -28.07 58.27
N ASN A 48 11.95 -26.98 58.95
CA ASN A 48 12.71 -25.93 59.69
C ASN A 48 14.20 -25.62 59.38
N THR A 49 14.56 -24.34 59.22
CA THR A 49 15.12 -23.46 60.29
C THR A 49 15.64 -22.11 59.73
N ILE A 50 15.66 -21.11 60.62
CA ILE A 50 15.94 -19.66 60.45
C ILE A 50 17.42 -19.37 60.13
N ALA A 51 17.69 -18.36 59.29
CA ALA A 51 18.82 -17.44 59.46
C ALA A 51 18.63 -16.16 58.61
N ASP A 52 18.73 -15.02 59.30
CA ASP A 52 18.73 -13.67 58.76
C ASP A 52 19.93 -13.43 57.83
N GLY A 53 19.69 -12.75 56.70
CA GLY A 53 20.71 -12.33 55.75
C GLY A 53 20.18 -11.18 54.89
N GLU A 54 20.85 -10.05 54.97
CA GLU A 54 20.50 -8.74 54.43
C GLU A 54 20.19 -8.79 52.92
N ALA A 55 19.00 -8.34 52.54
CA ALA A 55 18.65 -8.13 51.15
C ALA A 55 19.21 -6.76 50.70
N GLU A 56 20.36 -6.77 50.01
CA GLU A 56 20.68 -5.72 49.05
C GLU A 56 19.54 -5.66 48.02
N ALA A 57 18.92 -4.50 47.88
CA ALA A 57 17.95 -4.22 46.84
C ALA A 57 18.67 -4.24 45.48
N VAL A 58 18.76 -5.41 44.87
CA VAL A 58 19.03 -5.56 43.45
C VAL A 58 17.74 -5.14 42.74
N SER A 59 17.75 -3.95 42.14
CA SER A 59 16.72 -3.49 41.22
C SER A 59 16.43 -4.62 40.22
N ALA A 60 15.22 -5.17 40.28
CA ALA A 60 14.76 -6.19 39.36
C ALA A 60 14.78 -5.60 37.93
N ASP A 61 15.81 -5.96 37.18
CA ASP A 61 15.87 -5.74 35.73
C ASP A 61 14.64 -6.45 35.14
N ALA A 62 13.76 -5.67 34.52
CA ALA A 62 12.65 -6.23 33.77
C ALA A 62 13.21 -7.19 32.72
N PRO A 63 12.53 -8.30 32.37
CA PRO A 63 13.09 -9.29 31.48
C PRO A 63 13.43 -8.64 30.13
N GLN A 64 14.73 -8.46 29.88
CA GLN A 64 15.23 -8.02 28.59
C GLN A 64 14.98 -9.16 27.60
N GLY A 65 14.03 -8.94 26.68
CA GLY A 65 13.78 -9.85 25.58
C GLY A 65 15.06 -10.09 24.76
N PRO A 66 15.15 -11.23 24.05
CA PRO A 66 16.38 -11.64 23.39
C PRO A 66 16.85 -10.58 22.37
N ALA A 67 18.18 -10.38 22.29
CA ALA A 67 18.85 -9.31 21.55
C ALA A 67 18.56 -9.24 20.02
N TRP A 68 17.84 -10.21 19.44
CA TRP A 68 17.35 -10.14 18.06
C TRP A 68 16.02 -9.39 17.92
N ALA A 69 15.29 -9.18 19.02
CA ALA A 69 14.09 -8.35 19.09
C ALA A 69 14.40 -6.83 19.10
N VAL A 70 15.69 -6.49 19.26
CA VAL A 70 16.30 -5.16 19.22
C VAL A 70 17.24 -5.16 18.00
N SER A 71 17.15 -4.38 16.94
CA SER A 71 16.37 -3.21 16.59
C SER A 71 16.34 -3.21 15.05
N ASP A 72 15.25 -3.69 14.44
CA ASP A 72 14.97 -3.29 13.06
C ASP A 72 14.53 -1.82 13.10
N PRO A 73 15.32 -0.86 12.60
CA PRO A 73 15.00 0.56 12.64
C PRO A 73 13.71 0.83 11.86
N TYR A 74 13.37 0.02 10.84
CA TYR A 74 12.07 0.13 10.18
C TYR A 74 10.94 -0.26 11.13
N ALA A 75 10.99 -1.45 11.73
CA ALA A 75 9.99 -1.88 12.70
C ALA A 75 9.87 -0.94 13.91
N THR A 76 10.99 -0.43 14.43
CA THR A 76 11.01 0.55 15.53
C THR A 76 10.33 1.84 15.11
N ALA A 77 10.69 2.39 13.94
CA ALA A 77 10.11 3.63 13.44
C ALA A 77 8.59 3.50 13.21
N LEU A 78 8.12 2.36 12.69
CA LEU A 78 6.69 2.11 12.53
C LEU A 78 5.93 1.96 13.86
N ARG A 79 6.57 1.35 14.88
CA ARG A 79 5.98 1.22 16.22
C ARG A 79 5.88 2.57 16.94
N THR A 80 6.92 3.39 16.84
CA THR A 80 6.94 4.72 17.48
C THR A 80 6.20 5.77 16.66
N GLY A 81 5.94 5.50 15.38
CA GLY A 81 5.40 6.46 14.42
C GLY A 81 6.36 7.63 14.15
N ARG A 82 7.66 7.44 14.40
CA ARG A 82 8.67 8.49 14.33
C ARG A 82 9.93 8.02 13.63
N GLY A 83 10.46 8.88 12.77
CA GLY A 83 11.78 8.76 12.20
C GLY A 83 12.85 9.45 13.07
N PRO A 84 13.98 9.87 12.47
CA PRO A 84 14.23 9.86 11.03
C PRO A 84 14.72 8.48 10.55
N LEU A 85 14.24 8.05 9.38
CA LEU A 85 14.63 6.81 8.75
C LEU A 85 15.01 7.08 7.29
N TYR A 86 16.01 6.36 6.77
CA TYR A 86 16.51 6.58 5.41
C TYR A 86 16.76 5.28 4.67
N LEU A 87 16.63 5.34 3.35
CA LEU A 87 17.30 4.41 2.45
C LEU A 87 18.67 4.98 2.10
N ARG A 88 19.73 4.31 2.54
CA ARG A 88 21.11 4.66 2.19
C ARG A 88 21.54 3.91 0.94
N ARG A 89 21.89 4.67 -0.10
CA ARG A 89 22.51 4.19 -1.34
C ARG A 89 23.97 3.78 -1.13
N THR A 90 24.51 3.01 -2.06
CA THR A 90 25.92 2.58 -2.02
C THR A 90 26.93 3.72 -2.17
N ASP A 91 26.53 4.84 -2.76
CA ASP A 91 27.33 6.07 -2.86
C ASP A 91 27.22 6.98 -1.62
N GLY A 92 26.52 6.51 -0.57
CA GLY A 92 26.34 7.23 0.68
C GLY A 92 25.17 8.20 0.71
N TRP A 93 24.48 8.43 -0.41
CA TRP A 93 23.33 9.32 -0.44
C TRP A 93 22.15 8.71 0.36
N LEU A 94 21.59 9.51 1.25
CA LEU A 94 20.42 9.20 2.06
C LEU A 94 19.13 9.70 1.40
N LEU A 95 18.18 8.81 1.20
CA LEU A 95 16.82 9.11 0.76
C LEU A 95 15.91 9.04 1.99
N PRO A 96 15.27 10.14 2.41
CA PRO A 96 14.43 10.15 3.60
C PRO A 96 13.17 9.30 3.39
N LEU A 97 12.77 8.58 4.43
CA LEU A 97 11.49 7.89 4.52
C LEU A 97 10.54 8.70 5.39
N GLU A 98 9.32 8.92 4.90
CA GLU A 98 8.33 9.81 5.51
C GLU A 98 7.49 9.05 6.56
N VAL A 99 8.16 8.46 7.55
CA VAL A 99 7.57 7.55 8.56
C VAL A 99 6.35 8.18 9.23
N GLU A 100 6.47 9.44 9.67
CA GLU A 100 5.40 10.18 10.32
C GLU A 100 4.17 10.31 9.42
N ARG A 101 4.36 10.62 8.13
CA ARG A 101 3.25 10.70 7.15
C ARG A 101 2.63 9.33 6.96
N TRP A 102 3.44 8.28 6.80
CA TRP A 102 2.93 6.93 6.61
C TRP A 102 2.11 6.47 7.81
N CYS A 103 2.53 6.83 9.02
CA CYS A 103 1.87 6.45 10.26
C CYS A 103 0.64 7.31 10.61
N ALA A 104 0.50 8.48 10.01
CA ALA A 104 -0.67 9.34 10.17
C ALA A 104 -1.89 8.77 9.41
N ASP A 105 -3.05 9.39 9.65
CA ASP A 105 -4.26 9.12 8.86
C ASP A 105 -4.07 9.56 7.41
N ALA A 106 -4.86 8.96 6.50
CA ALA A 106 -4.85 9.35 5.09
C ALA A 106 -5.23 10.84 4.94
N ASP A 107 -4.42 11.59 4.20
CA ASP A 107 -4.65 13.01 3.99
C ASP A 107 -5.59 13.29 2.78
N ALA A 108 -5.76 14.56 2.44
CA ALA A 108 -6.58 14.97 1.30
C ALA A 108 -6.00 14.51 -0.06
N VAL A 109 -4.67 14.38 -0.17
CA VAL A 109 -4.01 13.88 -1.38
C VAL A 109 -4.24 12.38 -1.52
N ASP A 110 -4.07 11.63 -0.43
CA ASP A 110 -4.41 10.21 -0.37
C ASP A 110 -5.88 10.00 -0.72
N SER A 111 -6.80 10.78 -0.12
CA SER A 111 -8.23 10.72 -0.42
C SER A 111 -8.55 10.92 -1.91
N ALA A 112 -7.93 11.91 -2.56
CA ALA A 112 -8.10 12.16 -3.98
C ALA A 112 -7.62 10.99 -4.85
N VAL A 113 -6.56 10.28 -4.43
CA VAL A 113 -6.10 9.06 -5.11
C VAL A 113 -7.10 7.91 -4.89
N LEU A 114 -7.55 7.70 -3.65
CA LEU A 114 -8.47 6.62 -3.30
C LEU A 114 -9.84 6.76 -3.96
N ASP A 115 -10.29 7.99 -4.25
CA ASP A 115 -11.53 8.25 -4.99
C ASP A 115 -11.50 7.72 -6.43
N ARG A 116 -10.30 7.55 -7.00
CA ARG A 116 -10.11 6.98 -8.35
C ARG A 116 -10.08 5.45 -8.34
N CYS A 117 -10.03 4.80 -7.16
CA CYS A 117 -9.98 3.36 -7.08
C CYS A 117 -11.30 2.73 -7.56
N GLU A 118 -11.17 1.66 -8.34
CA GLU A 118 -12.25 0.85 -8.90
C GLU A 118 -12.17 -0.59 -8.37
N GLY A 119 -13.32 -1.19 -8.08
CA GLY A 119 -13.41 -2.57 -7.61
C GLY A 119 -12.68 -2.84 -6.29
N ALA A 120 -12.20 -4.08 -6.13
CA ALA A 120 -11.36 -4.46 -5.00
C ALA A 120 -9.93 -3.92 -5.18
N VAL A 121 -9.32 -3.46 -4.09
CA VAL A 121 -8.04 -2.75 -4.12
C VAL A 121 -6.94 -3.58 -3.45
N LEU A 122 -5.78 -3.66 -4.10
CA LEU A 122 -4.55 -4.20 -3.52
C LEU A 122 -3.55 -3.06 -3.28
N ASP A 123 -3.13 -2.87 -2.03
CA ASP A 123 -2.08 -1.90 -1.67
C ASP A 123 -0.74 -2.62 -1.52
N VAL A 124 0.16 -2.40 -2.49
CA VAL A 124 1.45 -3.10 -2.58
C VAL A 124 2.51 -2.28 -1.84
N GLY A 125 3.14 -2.88 -0.84
CA GLY A 125 4.02 -2.17 0.09
C GLY A 125 3.21 -1.26 1.02
N CYS A 126 2.11 -1.79 1.56
CA CYS A 126 1.11 -1.00 2.30
C CYS A 126 1.66 -0.30 3.56
N GLY A 127 2.85 -0.70 4.03
CA GLY A 127 3.51 -0.12 5.18
C GLY A 127 2.59 -0.14 6.41
N PRO A 128 2.52 0.97 7.18
CA PRO A 128 1.75 1.04 8.42
C PRO A 128 0.22 1.16 8.22
N GLY A 129 -0.27 1.02 6.99
CA GLY A 129 -1.68 0.70 6.70
C GLY A 129 -2.63 1.86 6.50
N ARG A 130 -2.15 3.11 6.38
CA ARG A 130 -3.05 4.29 6.31
C ARG A 130 -4.06 4.22 5.16
N LEU A 131 -3.62 3.76 3.98
CA LEU A 131 -4.49 3.68 2.79
C LEU A 131 -5.45 2.49 2.88
N VAL A 132 -4.97 1.36 3.42
CA VAL A 132 -5.79 0.17 3.68
C VAL A 132 -6.90 0.50 4.68
N ALA A 133 -6.56 1.16 5.79
CA ALA A 133 -7.51 1.56 6.82
C ALA A 133 -8.56 2.51 6.26
N GLU A 134 -8.15 3.52 5.49
CA GLU A 134 -9.07 4.48 4.88
C GLU A 134 -10.00 3.81 3.85
N LEU A 135 -9.48 2.94 2.98
CA LEU A 135 -10.30 2.17 2.03
C LEU A 135 -11.30 1.25 2.75
N ALA A 136 -10.88 0.59 3.84
CA ALA A 136 -11.74 -0.25 4.64
C ALA A 136 -12.85 0.57 5.34
N ALA A 137 -12.52 1.74 5.89
CA ALA A 137 -13.48 2.66 6.49
C ALA A 137 -14.52 3.17 5.48
N ARG A 138 -14.14 3.30 4.19
CA ARG A 138 -15.04 3.59 3.06
C ARG A 138 -15.87 2.37 2.59
N GLY A 139 -15.77 1.22 3.27
CA GLY A 139 -16.49 -0.01 2.92
C GLY A 139 -15.98 -0.71 1.65
N ARG A 140 -14.76 -0.41 1.20
CA ARG A 140 -14.17 -1.06 0.02
C ARG A 140 -13.48 -2.36 0.42
N THR A 141 -13.56 -3.36 -0.46
CA THR A 141 -12.74 -4.56 -0.35
C THR A 141 -11.28 -4.20 -0.63
N VAL A 142 -10.43 -4.32 0.37
CA VAL A 142 -9.00 -3.95 0.27
C VAL A 142 -8.11 -4.98 0.97
N LEU A 143 -6.94 -5.23 0.40
CA LEU A 143 -5.86 -5.98 1.05
C LEU A 143 -4.54 -5.21 0.92
N GLY A 144 -3.84 -5.02 2.03
CA GLY A 144 -2.45 -4.61 2.05
C GLY A 144 -1.49 -5.80 1.95
N VAL A 145 -0.38 -5.64 1.24
CA VAL A 145 0.72 -6.62 1.23
C VAL A 145 2.02 -5.90 1.58
N ASP A 146 2.75 -6.45 2.55
CA ASP A 146 4.06 -5.94 2.96
C ASP A 146 4.97 -7.09 3.43
N VAL A 147 6.29 -6.94 3.34
CA VAL A 147 7.25 -7.94 3.83
C VAL A 147 7.54 -7.77 5.33
N SER A 148 7.30 -6.58 5.87
CA SER A 148 7.53 -6.21 7.27
C SER A 148 6.38 -6.70 8.16
N GLU A 149 6.74 -7.47 9.18
CA GLU A 149 5.80 -7.90 10.22
C GLU A 149 5.23 -6.71 11.00
N ALA A 150 6.04 -5.69 11.26
CA ALA A 150 5.62 -4.50 11.99
C ALA A 150 4.59 -3.69 11.20
N ALA A 151 4.80 -3.57 9.87
CA ALA A 151 3.86 -2.94 8.95
C ALA A 151 2.50 -3.66 8.98
N VAL A 152 2.50 -4.98 8.74
CA VAL A 152 1.28 -5.80 8.72
C VAL A 152 0.55 -5.77 10.07
N THR A 153 1.28 -5.93 11.18
CA THR A 153 0.69 -5.89 12.53
C THR A 153 0.02 -4.55 12.79
N ARG A 154 0.67 -3.45 12.41
CA ARG A 154 0.09 -2.10 12.57
C ARG A 154 -1.13 -1.92 11.70
N THR A 155 -1.09 -2.32 10.42
CA THR A 155 -2.24 -2.26 9.51
C THR A 155 -3.46 -3.00 10.06
N ILE A 156 -3.26 -4.19 10.63
CA ILE A 156 -4.33 -4.94 11.30
C ILE A 156 -4.85 -4.19 12.53
N THR A 157 -3.95 -3.61 13.33
CA THR A 157 -4.29 -2.86 14.55
C THR A 157 -5.15 -1.63 14.24
N VAL A 158 -4.91 -0.95 13.11
CA VAL A 158 -5.70 0.21 12.67
C VAL A 158 -6.97 -0.17 11.89
N GLY A 159 -7.37 -1.46 11.90
CA GLY A 159 -8.61 -1.93 11.30
C GLY A 159 -8.54 -2.35 9.83
N GLY A 160 -7.34 -2.38 9.24
CA GLY A 160 -7.11 -2.85 7.88
C GLY A 160 -6.91 -4.37 7.79
N GLN A 161 -6.98 -4.92 6.57
CA GLN A 161 -6.54 -6.28 6.28
C GLN A 161 -5.18 -6.24 5.60
N ALA A 162 -4.21 -6.99 6.13
CA ALA A 162 -2.88 -7.08 5.54
C ALA A 162 -2.30 -8.50 5.58
N LEU A 163 -1.45 -8.80 4.60
CA LEU A 163 -0.75 -10.06 4.45
C LEU A 163 0.76 -9.83 4.43
N ARG A 164 1.48 -10.54 5.33
CA ARG A 164 2.94 -10.55 5.32
C ARG A 164 3.47 -11.41 4.17
N ARG A 165 3.84 -10.79 3.06
CA ARG A 165 4.32 -11.47 1.86
C ARG A 165 5.04 -10.52 0.90
N SER A 166 5.93 -11.06 0.06
CA SER A 166 6.44 -10.31 -1.09
C SER A 166 5.36 -10.19 -2.16
N VAL A 167 5.26 -9.05 -2.83
CA VAL A 167 4.36 -8.90 -3.98
C VAL A 167 4.71 -9.85 -5.13
N PHE A 168 5.95 -10.32 -5.19
CA PHE A 168 6.42 -11.26 -6.21
C PHE A 168 6.05 -12.73 -5.92
N ASP A 169 5.62 -13.04 -4.70
CA ASP A 169 5.12 -14.37 -4.33
C ASP A 169 3.63 -14.52 -4.68
N PRO A 170 3.07 -15.74 -4.72
CA PRO A 170 1.65 -15.96 -4.93
C PRO A 170 0.77 -15.21 -3.91
N LEU A 171 -0.15 -14.39 -4.41
CA LEU A 171 -1.08 -13.60 -3.61
C LEU A 171 -2.51 -14.17 -3.70
N PRO A 172 -3.38 -13.93 -2.71
CA PRO A 172 -4.81 -14.15 -2.90
C PRO A 172 -5.34 -13.16 -3.94
N GLY A 173 -6.33 -13.58 -4.74
CA GLY A 173 -7.01 -12.66 -5.64
C GLY A 173 -6.28 -12.31 -6.94
N GLU A 174 -5.20 -13.02 -7.32
CA GLU A 174 -4.53 -12.74 -8.60
C GLU A 174 -5.51 -12.79 -9.77
N GLY A 175 -5.39 -11.82 -10.69
CA GLY A 175 -6.30 -11.59 -11.80
C GLY A 175 -7.69 -11.08 -11.42
N ARG A 176 -7.94 -10.72 -10.15
CA ARG A 176 -9.26 -10.29 -9.64
C ARG A 176 -9.27 -8.90 -9.00
N TRP A 177 -8.11 -8.26 -8.86
CA TRP A 177 -8.04 -6.91 -8.31
C TRP A 177 -8.51 -5.89 -9.34
N GLY A 178 -9.42 -5.00 -8.95
CA GLY A 178 -9.89 -3.90 -9.79
C GLY A 178 -8.87 -2.77 -9.85
N THR A 179 -8.21 -2.50 -8.71
CA THR A 179 -7.14 -1.51 -8.59
C THR A 179 -5.94 -2.06 -7.83
N VAL A 180 -4.74 -1.69 -8.26
CA VAL A 180 -3.49 -1.87 -7.52
C VAL A 180 -2.86 -0.51 -7.26
N LEU A 181 -2.36 -0.30 -6.04
CA LEU A 181 -1.70 0.94 -5.62
C LEU A 181 -0.18 0.71 -5.45
N LEU A 182 0.62 1.63 -5.97
CA LEU A 182 2.07 1.75 -5.74
C LEU A 182 2.38 3.16 -5.23
N MET A 183 2.16 3.38 -3.93
CA MET A 183 2.27 4.70 -3.29
C MET A 183 3.61 4.87 -2.59
N ASP A 184 4.00 6.09 -2.21
CA ASP A 184 5.16 6.35 -1.35
C ASP A 184 6.51 5.81 -1.89
N GLY A 185 6.65 5.76 -3.22
CA GLY A 185 7.85 5.25 -3.88
C GLY A 185 7.85 3.74 -4.13
N ASN A 186 6.73 3.04 -3.88
CA ASN A 186 6.62 1.58 -4.07
C ASN A 186 6.79 1.11 -5.52
N VAL A 187 6.75 2.03 -6.51
CA VAL A 187 7.21 1.76 -7.89
C VAL A 187 8.68 1.30 -7.94
N GLY A 188 9.45 1.54 -6.87
CA GLY A 188 10.83 1.11 -6.69
C GLY A 188 11.03 -0.32 -6.20
N ILE A 189 9.98 -1.01 -5.76
CA ILE A 189 10.07 -2.35 -5.15
C ILE A 189 10.72 -3.35 -6.11
N GLY A 190 11.69 -4.11 -5.60
CA GLY A 190 12.45 -5.10 -6.36
C GLY A 190 13.53 -4.50 -7.27
N GLY A 191 13.58 -3.18 -7.44
CA GLY A 191 14.58 -2.46 -8.24
C GLY A 191 14.46 -2.66 -9.76
N ASP A 192 13.47 -3.42 -10.23
CA ASP A 192 13.14 -3.56 -11.64
C ASP A 192 11.67 -3.14 -11.88
N PRO A 193 11.43 -1.86 -12.23
CA PRO A 193 10.09 -1.37 -12.49
C PRO A 193 9.40 -2.06 -13.66
N ARG A 194 10.14 -2.62 -14.63
CA ARG A 194 9.54 -3.39 -15.74
C ARG A 194 8.98 -4.71 -15.21
N ALA A 195 9.77 -5.44 -14.41
CA ALA A 195 9.30 -6.66 -13.77
C ALA A 195 8.13 -6.39 -12.82
N LEU A 196 8.18 -5.28 -12.07
CA LEU A 196 7.07 -4.88 -11.19
C LEU A 196 5.81 -4.57 -11.99
N LEU A 197 5.88 -3.79 -13.09
CA LEU A 197 4.74 -3.53 -13.96
C LEU A 197 4.16 -4.81 -14.57
N HIS A 198 5.00 -5.75 -15.00
CA HIS A 198 4.51 -7.05 -15.46
C HIS A 198 3.83 -7.84 -14.33
N ARG A 199 4.36 -7.78 -13.11
CA ARG A 199 3.70 -8.39 -11.95
C ARG A 199 2.36 -7.73 -11.65
N MET A 200 2.23 -6.40 -11.71
CA MET A 200 0.96 -5.71 -11.46
C MET A 200 -0.12 -6.11 -12.47
N SER A 201 0.24 -6.35 -13.74
CA SER A 201 -0.74 -6.74 -14.75
C SER A 201 -1.32 -8.14 -14.51
N GLN A 202 -0.55 -9.05 -13.89
CA GLN A 202 -1.03 -10.38 -13.47
C GLN A 202 -1.98 -10.32 -12.27
N LEU A 203 -1.88 -9.30 -11.43
CA LEU A 203 -2.73 -9.13 -10.25
C LEU A 203 -4.09 -8.52 -10.61
N LEU A 204 -4.12 -7.67 -11.63
CA LEU A 204 -5.31 -6.95 -12.05
C LEU A 204 -6.25 -7.79 -12.92
N VAL A 205 -7.54 -7.49 -12.85
CA VAL A 205 -8.50 -7.88 -13.89
C VAL A 205 -8.12 -7.26 -15.24
N PRO A 206 -8.57 -7.82 -16.38
CA PRO A 206 -8.50 -7.12 -17.66
C PRO A 206 -9.20 -5.77 -17.61
N GLY A 207 -8.54 -4.69 -18.03
CA GLY A 207 -9.03 -3.31 -17.90
C GLY A 207 -8.86 -2.70 -16.50
N GLY A 208 -8.24 -3.45 -15.57
CA GLY A 208 -7.95 -3.01 -14.21
C GLY A 208 -6.95 -1.86 -14.16
N LEU A 209 -6.96 -1.15 -13.03
CA LEU A 209 -6.27 0.11 -12.83
C LEU A 209 -5.03 -0.04 -11.95
N LEU A 210 -3.88 0.42 -12.43
CA LEU A 210 -2.72 0.68 -11.58
C LEU A 210 -2.61 2.18 -11.33
N ILE A 211 -2.59 2.59 -10.06
CA ILE A 211 -2.22 3.96 -9.68
C ILE A 211 -0.85 3.93 -9.01
N ALA A 212 0.11 4.66 -9.58
CA ALA A 212 1.47 4.74 -9.08
C ALA A 212 1.85 6.19 -8.77
N GLU A 213 2.45 6.39 -7.59
CA GLU A 213 3.15 7.61 -7.25
C GLU A 213 4.56 7.59 -7.84
N THR A 214 4.96 8.70 -8.43
CA THR A 214 6.27 8.87 -9.08
C THR A 214 7.05 10.00 -8.41
N VAL A 215 8.38 9.91 -8.48
CA VAL A 215 9.26 10.95 -7.97
C VAL A 215 8.99 12.24 -8.76
N PRO A 216 8.88 13.42 -8.12
CA PRO A 216 8.65 14.69 -8.81
C PRO A 216 9.90 15.24 -9.53
N LEU A 217 10.76 14.35 -10.03
CA LEU A 217 11.99 14.60 -10.76
C LEU A 217 12.02 13.71 -12.01
N ASP A 218 12.74 14.14 -13.04
CA ASP A 218 12.99 13.29 -14.21
C ASP A 218 14.14 12.33 -13.90
N VAL A 219 13.81 11.17 -13.31
CA VAL A 219 14.78 10.16 -12.86
C VAL A 219 14.38 8.77 -13.33
N ASP A 220 15.38 7.99 -13.69
CA ASP A 220 15.30 6.56 -13.98
C ASP A 220 16.53 5.91 -13.33
N GLU A 221 16.46 5.65 -12.03
CA GLU A 221 17.60 5.16 -11.24
C GLU A 221 17.34 3.73 -10.77
N ARG A 222 18.35 2.86 -10.83
CA ARG A 222 18.38 1.55 -10.14
C ARG A 222 19.63 1.47 -9.29
N THR A 223 19.47 1.12 -8.02
CA THR A 223 20.57 1.04 -7.08
C THR A 223 20.30 0.01 -5.99
N ARG A 224 21.29 -0.27 -5.15
CA ARG A 224 21.09 -1.03 -3.91
C ARG A 224 21.00 -0.05 -2.75
N VAL A 225 20.03 -0.27 -1.89
CA VAL A 225 19.80 0.54 -0.70
C VAL A 225 19.78 -0.30 0.55
N GLN A 226 20.06 0.31 1.69
CA GLN A 226 19.94 -0.29 3.00
C GLN A 226 19.12 0.64 3.89
N VAL A 227 18.18 0.12 4.67
CA VAL A 227 17.46 0.92 5.67
C VAL A 227 18.42 1.26 6.81
N VAL A 228 18.49 2.55 7.16
CA VAL A 228 19.32 3.05 8.26
C VAL A 228 18.57 4.07 9.11
N ASP A 229 18.71 3.96 10.42
CA ASP A 229 18.50 5.05 11.37
C ASP A 229 19.85 5.77 11.55
N VAL A 230 19.87 7.07 11.30
CA VAL A 230 21.09 7.91 11.47
C VAL A 230 21.05 8.76 12.74
N ALA A 231 19.91 8.83 13.42
CA ALA A 231 19.74 9.62 14.64
C ALA A 231 20.15 8.83 15.89
N HIS A 232 19.87 7.54 15.97
CA HIS A 232 20.11 6.72 17.16
C HIS A 232 21.43 5.90 17.10
N GLY A 233 22.43 6.42 16.39
CA GLY A 233 23.65 5.67 16.04
C GLY A 233 23.40 4.78 14.82
N GLN A 234 24.47 4.38 14.12
CA GLN A 234 24.44 3.65 12.84
C GLN A 234 23.85 2.22 12.95
N ALA A 235 22.67 2.05 13.54
CA ALA A 235 21.95 0.79 13.56
C ALA A 235 21.57 0.46 12.11
N ARG A 236 22.36 -0.42 11.51
CA ARG A 236 22.16 -0.97 10.17
C ARG A 236 21.27 -2.18 10.30
N THR A 237 20.25 -2.27 9.44
CA THR A 237 19.45 -3.49 9.37
C THR A 237 19.35 -4.01 7.96
N GLY A 238 19.46 -5.34 7.87
CA GLY A 238 19.34 -6.11 6.64
C GLY A 238 20.51 -5.94 5.68
N ASP A 239 20.63 -6.87 4.75
CA ASP A 239 21.52 -6.71 3.61
C ASP A 239 20.98 -5.64 2.66
N PRO A 240 21.85 -4.90 1.94
CA PRO A 240 21.38 -3.99 0.91
C PRO A 240 20.49 -4.73 -0.10
N PHE A 241 19.41 -4.12 -0.55
CA PHE A 241 18.43 -4.70 -1.49
C PHE A 241 18.23 -3.79 -2.70
N PRO A 242 17.82 -4.34 -3.87
CA PRO A 242 17.59 -3.54 -5.07
C PRO A 242 16.39 -2.61 -4.91
N TRP A 243 16.54 -1.37 -5.35
CA TRP A 243 15.52 -0.34 -5.33
C TRP A 243 15.64 0.57 -6.55
N ALA A 244 14.49 1.02 -7.07
CA ALA A 244 14.44 1.96 -8.18
C ALA A 244 13.79 3.29 -7.77
N ARG A 245 14.17 4.37 -8.43
CA ARG A 245 13.49 5.67 -8.35
C ARG A 245 13.09 6.09 -9.74
N ILE A 246 11.79 6.31 -9.93
CA ILE A 246 11.19 6.53 -11.25
C ILE A 246 10.36 7.79 -11.23
N GLY A 247 10.67 8.70 -12.15
CA GLY A 247 9.86 9.85 -12.49
C GLY A 247 8.76 9.51 -13.49
N THR A 248 7.77 10.40 -13.62
CA THR A 248 6.63 10.24 -14.54
C THR A 248 7.04 9.89 -15.97
N PRO A 249 8.01 10.58 -16.63
CA PRO A 249 8.36 10.28 -18.02
C PRO A 249 8.93 8.87 -18.20
N ALA A 250 9.76 8.42 -17.27
CA ALA A 250 10.37 7.09 -17.29
C ALA A 250 9.32 5.98 -17.08
N LEU A 251 8.38 6.17 -16.14
CA LEU A 251 7.31 5.20 -15.92
C LEU A 251 6.42 5.04 -17.16
N LEU A 252 6.04 6.15 -17.79
CA LEU A 252 5.22 6.14 -19.01
C LEU A 252 5.96 5.46 -20.18
N GLN A 253 7.26 5.73 -20.35
CA GLN A 253 8.06 5.03 -21.38
C GLN A 253 8.16 3.52 -21.14
N LEU A 254 8.23 3.07 -19.88
CA LEU A 254 8.21 1.65 -19.56
C LEU A 254 6.85 1.03 -19.87
N ALA A 255 5.77 1.72 -19.53
CA ALA A 255 4.40 1.31 -19.84
C ALA A 255 4.16 1.23 -21.36
N ASP A 256 4.57 2.23 -22.14
CA ASP A 256 4.40 2.25 -23.60
C ASP A 256 5.16 1.12 -24.30
N ARG A 257 6.31 0.71 -23.74
CA ARG A 257 7.10 -0.43 -24.25
C ARG A 257 6.54 -1.79 -23.80
N ALA A 258 5.57 -1.81 -22.89
CA ALA A 258 4.89 -3.00 -22.43
C ALA A 258 3.54 -3.10 -23.16
N ALA A 259 3.29 -4.20 -23.85
CA ALA A 259 2.04 -4.37 -24.61
C ALA A 259 0.80 -4.47 -23.69
N GLU A 260 1.03 -4.74 -22.40
CA GLU A 260 0.00 -4.94 -21.39
C GLU A 260 -0.61 -3.64 -20.86
N TRP A 261 -0.03 -2.46 -21.15
CA TRP A 261 -0.41 -1.22 -20.50
C TRP A 261 -0.82 -0.13 -21.47
N ARG A 262 -1.78 0.70 -21.02
CA ARG A 262 -2.15 1.97 -21.65
C ARG A 262 -2.20 3.06 -20.60
N ALA A 263 -1.54 4.19 -20.86
CA ALA A 263 -1.69 5.37 -20.01
C ALA A 263 -3.13 5.88 -20.02
N GLU A 264 -3.71 6.09 -18.84
CA GLU A 264 -5.05 6.63 -18.67
C GLU A 264 -5.02 8.08 -18.22
N ALA A 265 -4.22 8.39 -17.20
CA ALA A 265 -4.10 9.74 -16.68
C ALA A 265 -2.76 9.99 -16.02
N GLN A 266 -2.40 11.27 -15.93
CA GLN A 266 -1.34 11.79 -15.09
C GLN A 266 -1.87 13.01 -14.35
N TRP A 267 -1.54 13.16 -13.07
CA TRP A 267 -1.94 14.33 -12.31
C TRP A 267 -0.98 14.61 -11.17
N THR A 268 -1.11 15.82 -10.63
CA THR A 268 -0.43 16.26 -9.42
C THR A 268 -1.48 16.55 -8.37
N ALA A 269 -1.22 16.16 -7.12
CA ALA A 269 -2.00 16.58 -5.96
C ALA A 269 -1.05 16.89 -4.82
N GLY A 270 -1.11 18.11 -4.29
CA GLY A 270 -0.03 18.65 -3.46
C GLY A 270 1.26 18.78 -4.27
N ASP A 271 2.36 18.29 -3.73
CA ASP A 271 3.69 18.17 -4.36
C ASP A 271 3.95 16.79 -5.00
N ARG A 272 2.98 15.86 -4.86
CA ARG A 272 3.09 14.46 -5.31
C ARG A 272 2.56 14.30 -6.74
N ARG A 273 3.20 13.41 -7.51
CA ARG A 273 2.86 13.13 -8.92
C ARG A 273 2.40 11.70 -9.09
N PHE A 274 1.31 11.53 -9.83
CA PHE A 274 0.66 10.24 -10.00
C PHE A 274 0.44 9.90 -11.47
N VAL A 275 0.50 8.60 -11.76
CA VAL A 275 0.16 8.02 -13.06
C VAL A 275 -0.88 6.93 -12.85
N ALA A 276 -1.92 6.94 -13.68
CA ALA A 276 -2.88 5.87 -13.84
C ALA A 276 -2.59 5.11 -15.14
N LEU A 277 -2.40 3.80 -15.05
CA LEU A 277 -2.25 2.89 -16.18
C LEU A 277 -3.38 1.86 -16.15
N ARG A 278 -3.95 1.52 -17.32
CA ARG A 278 -4.88 0.40 -17.45
C ARG A 278 -4.24 -0.80 -18.10
N THR A 279 -4.61 -1.98 -17.63
CA THR A 279 -4.27 -3.21 -18.36
C THR A 279 -5.05 -3.26 -19.67
N CYS A 280 -4.35 -3.57 -20.76
CA CYS A 280 -4.98 -3.81 -22.05
C CYS A 280 -5.87 -5.05 -21.95
N THR A 281 -7.15 -4.93 -22.27
CA THR A 281 -7.99 -6.11 -22.50
C THR A 281 -7.45 -6.81 -23.73
N ALA A 282 -7.16 -8.10 -23.65
CA ALA A 282 -6.85 -8.89 -24.84
C ALA A 282 -7.96 -8.63 -25.87
N SER A 283 -7.60 -8.02 -27.00
CA SER A 283 -8.56 -7.78 -28.06
C SER A 283 -9.04 -9.15 -28.53
N SER A 284 -10.26 -9.53 -28.13
CA SER A 284 -11.03 -10.55 -28.83
C SER A 284 -11.47 -9.97 -30.19
N SER A 285 -10.50 -9.61 -31.02
CA SER A 285 -10.68 -9.41 -32.44
C SER A 285 -9.98 -10.56 -33.16
N ALA A 286 -10.47 -11.78 -32.93
CA ALA A 286 -10.41 -12.77 -33.99
C ALA A 286 -11.36 -12.26 -35.09
N GLU A 287 -10.79 -11.59 -36.08
CA GLU A 287 -11.49 -11.33 -37.34
C GLU A 287 -11.94 -12.70 -37.89
N PRO A 288 -13.25 -12.95 -38.09
CA PRO A 288 -13.69 -14.23 -38.60
C PRO A 288 -13.08 -14.42 -40.00
N PRO A 289 -12.56 -15.61 -40.33
CA PRO A 289 -11.92 -15.85 -41.61
C PRO A 289 -12.90 -15.51 -42.74
N LYS A 290 -12.48 -14.63 -43.64
CA LYS A 290 -13.25 -14.19 -44.81
C LYS A 290 -13.82 -15.40 -45.52
N SER A 291 -15.14 -15.57 -45.41
CA SER A 291 -15.88 -16.65 -46.03
C SER A 291 -15.81 -16.50 -47.55
N ARG A 292 -15.08 -17.43 -48.16
CA ARG A 292 -15.23 -18.03 -49.49
C ARG A 292 -15.91 -17.15 -50.58
N ALA A 293 -15.11 -16.74 -51.56
CA ALA A 293 -15.59 -16.19 -52.82
C ALA A 293 -16.62 -17.14 -53.49
N VAL A 294 -17.85 -16.65 -53.64
CA VAL A 294 -18.88 -17.29 -54.49
C VAL A 294 -18.54 -16.93 -55.93
N ILE A 295 -18.03 -17.91 -56.66
CA ILE A 295 -17.83 -17.82 -58.11
C ILE A 295 -19.21 -17.99 -58.76
N SER A 296 -19.87 -16.89 -59.10
CA SER A 296 -21.11 -16.91 -59.87
C SER A 296 -20.79 -17.13 -61.36
N SER A 297 -20.94 -18.36 -61.83
CA SER A 297 -20.90 -18.69 -63.26
C SER A 297 -22.23 -18.35 -63.93
N GLN A 298 -22.28 -17.23 -64.64
CA GLN A 298 -23.39 -16.93 -65.55
C GLN A 298 -23.15 -17.65 -66.90
N ARG A 299 -24.01 -18.63 -67.22
CA ARG A 299 -24.19 -19.13 -68.60
C ARG A 299 -25.28 -18.30 -69.29
N PRO A 300 -25.10 -17.82 -70.52
CA PRO A 300 -26.18 -17.22 -71.29
C PRO A 300 -27.11 -18.29 -71.85
N ARG A 301 -28.42 -18.11 -71.65
CA ARG A 301 -29.50 -18.87 -72.28
C ARG A 301 -29.72 -18.31 -73.69
N LYS A 302 -29.58 -19.16 -74.72
CA LYS A 302 -30.11 -18.88 -76.07
C LYS A 302 -31.64 -18.87 -76.00
N THR A 303 -32.27 -17.81 -76.47
CA THR A 303 -33.69 -17.77 -76.84
C THR A 303 -33.78 -17.90 -78.36
N SER A 304 -34.44 -18.97 -78.82
CA SER A 304 -35.02 -19.03 -80.17
C SER A 304 -36.21 -18.08 -80.25
N ALA A 305 -36.41 -17.48 -81.43
CA ALA A 305 -37.69 -16.93 -81.85
C ALA A 305 -38.04 -17.59 -83.19
N ASP A 306 -39.29 -18.05 -83.27
CA ASP A 306 -40.03 -18.31 -84.52
C ASP A 306 -40.21 -17.02 -85.33
#